data_AF-A0A252F2Y0-F1
#
_entry.id   AF-A0A252F2Y0-F1
#
_cell.length_a   1.000
_cell.length_b   1.000
_cell.length_c   1.000
_cell.angle_alpha   90.00
_cell.angle_beta   90.00
_cell.angle_gamma   90.00
#
_symmetry.space_group_name_H-M   'P 1'
#
loop_
_entity.id
_entity.type
_entity.pdbx_description
1 polymer ?
#
loop_
_entity_poly.entity_id
_entity_poly.type
_entity_poly.pdbx_seq_one_letter_code
_entity_poly.pdbx_strand_id
1 'polypeptide(L)'
;MVSVVGIVCGLVFQATTCDWTTMFLGIAIGVAVAACVVEIVYDQDFHSLFRRWKSTLIFGAAAAIVLACMAMDVTHWNSTLPDREDIVGADLSADDPSWSCGTDYENGCRVYTSFSILGVPVEREEESEEAIPSLLEEPENIDAIYASASMGAQAMQGDRSTVMDGTWSYDVTFQLKNGKIFRRNYYMPCETDQIAENSTKVRFSQEYLNARTAIARAEKRKHQITFLMVGNYVDVGDINSTGSGKKISNQSTIIDILETLKAESLSITQEYAEAHAPVAILRAATQDLIDQWEGVNIDLWDWSTDQDGIYDIPVYECETRTLAQLRLYAKGFAPGFGDQKVTSVVSTVYDDDGTEHETVYTEPDQIAEWSKKLVPSSFDSVIDPIYGLDYESYVVKLADGTSVQCTAHQESGAEREGDAASSTGVGIIGGTDGPTAVIVTTSFGSPKAIVAIILLTVGIIAAVAAAWLIHRRRKRQ
;
A
#
# COMPACT_ATOMS: atom_id res chain seq x y z
N MET A 1 -18.79 -13.40 -29.31
CA MET A 1 -18.04 -12.37 -30.06
C MET A 1 -18.48 -10.97 -29.67
N VAL A 2 -19.75 -10.58 -29.90
CA VAL A 2 -20.28 -9.24 -29.52
C VAL A 2 -20.07 -8.92 -28.04
N SER A 3 -20.38 -9.85 -27.13
CA SER A 3 -20.16 -9.66 -25.69
C SER A 3 -18.67 -9.52 -25.30
N VAL A 4 -17.77 -10.22 -25.99
CA VAL A 4 -16.32 -10.15 -25.73
C VAL A 4 -15.77 -8.79 -26.16
N VAL A 5 -16.19 -8.29 -27.32
CA VAL A 5 -15.81 -6.95 -27.80
C VAL A 5 -16.36 -5.87 -26.87
N GLY A 6 -17.59 -6.04 -26.37
CA GLY A 6 -18.17 -5.19 -25.33
C GLY A 6 -17.29 -5.12 -24.09
N ILE A 7 -16.98 -6.26 -23.47
CA ILE A 7 -16.15 -6.33 -22.26
C ILE A 7 -14.77 -5.68 -22.49
N VAL A 8 -14.11 -5.96 -23.61
CA VAL A 8 -12.80 -5.36 -23.94
C VAL A 8 -12.91 -3.83 -24.09
N CYS A 9 -13.92 -3.32 -24.78
CA CYS A 9 -14.14 -1.86 -24.85
C CYS A 9 -14.41 -1.26 -23.47
N GLY A 10 -15.17 -1.96 -22.61
CA GLY A 10 -15.37 -1.56 -21.23
C GLY A 10 -14.06 -1.41 -20.45
N LEU A 11 -13.24 -2.46 -20.47
CA LEU A 11 -11.94 -2.47 -19.79
C LEU A 11 -11.01 -1.39 -20.32
N VAL A 12 -11.04 -1.08 -21.63
CA VAL A 12 -10.26 0.04 -22.20
C VAL A 12 -10.74 1.38 -21.65
N PHE A 13 -12.05 1.60 -21.55
CA PHE A 13 -12.61 2.83 -20.96
C PHE A 13 -12.26 2.94 -19.48
N GLN A 14 -12.40 1.85 -18.71
CA GLN A 14 -11.98 1.80 -17.32
C GLN A 14 -10.49 2.14 -17.18
N ALA A 15 -9.63 1.50 -17.98
CA ALA A 15 -8.18 1.73 -17.92
C ALA A 15 -7.77 3.15 -18.35
N THR A 16 -8.60 3.86 -19.12
CA THR A 16 -8.31 5.25 -19.54
C THR A 16 -8.90 6.32 -18.64
N THR A 17 -9.88 5.98 -17.81
CA THR A 17 -10.62 6.97 -17.02
C THR A 17 -10.68 6.63 -15.53
N CYS A 18 -10.19 5.45 -15.15
CA CYS A 18 -10.26 4.89 -13.79
C CYS A 18 -11.69 4.87 -13.20
N ASP A 19 -12.72 4.91 -14.04
CA ASP A 19 -14.12 4.98 -13.63
C ASP A 19 -14.93 3.77 -14.14
N TRP A 20 -15.86 3.30 -13.31
CA TRP A 20 -16.73 2.17 -13.65
C TRP A 20 -17.91 2.62 -14.50
N THR A 21 -18.37 3.87 -14.36
CA THR A 21 -19.49 4.38 -15.17
C THR A 21 -19.09 4.45 -16.64
N THR A 22 -17.88 4.94 -16.91
CA THR A 22 -17.25 4.91 -18.23
C THR A 22 -16.92 3.50 -18.69
N MET A 23 -16.55 2.56 -17.82
CA MET A 23 -16.43 1.13 -18.15
C MET A 23 -17.76 0.61 -18.72
N PHE A 24 -18.86 0.83 -18.02
CA PHE A 24 -20.20 0.40 -18.43
C PHE A 24 -20.65 1.07 -19.73
N LEU A 25 -20.34 2.36 -19.91
CA LEU A 25 -20.53 3.07 -21.17
C LEU A 25 -19.71 2.43 -22.30
N GLY A 26 -18.44 2.09 -22.04
CA GLY A 26 -17.55 1.40 -22.97
C GLY A 26 -18.09 0.03 -23.39
N ILE A 27 -18.66 -0.73 -22.44
CA ILE A 27 -19.34 -2.00 -22.74
C ILE A 27 -20.54 -1.76 -23.65
N ALA A 28 -21.40 -0.79 -23.33
CA ALA A 28 -22.59 -0.49 -24.13
C ALA A 28 -22.23 -0.07 -25.57
N ILE A 29 -21.24 0.80 -25.73
CA ILE A 29 -20.74 1.25 -27.04
C ILE A 29 -20.10 0.08 -27.79
N GLY A 30 -19.24 -0.70 -27.15
CA GLY A 30 -18.56 -1.84 -27.77
C GLY A 30 -19.53 -2.91 -28.27
N VAL A 31 -20.57 -3.21 -27.49
CA VAL A 31 -21.66 -4.11 -27.88
C VAL A 31 -22.43 -3.56 -29.08
N ALA A 32 -22.80 -2.27 -29.04
CA ALA A 32 -23.56 -1.65 -30.12
C ALA A 32 -22.77 -1.67 -31.44
N VAL A 33 -21.49 -1.28 -31.41
CA VAL A 33 -20.61 -1.29 -32.58
C VAL A 33 -20.43 -2.72 -33.10
N ALA A 34 -20.15 -3.69 -32.22
CA ALA A 34 -19.97 -5.08 -32.64
C ALA A 34 -21.24 -5.69 -33.24
N ALA A 35 -22.43 -5.35 -32.70
CA ALA A 35 -23.71 -5.77 -33.27
C ALA A 35 -23.91 -5.19 -34.68
N CYS A 36 -23.64 -3.90 -34.88
CA CYS A 36 -23.70 -3.25 -36.19
C CYS A 36 -22.76 -3.88 -37.21
N VAL A 37 -21.50 -4.16 -36.82
CA VAL A 37 -20.50 -4.79 -37.70
C VAL A 37 -20.94 -6.20 -38.08
N VAL A 38 -21.46 -7.00 -37.14
CA VAL A 38 -21.97 -8.34 -37.45
C VAL A 38 -23.12 -8.29 -38.46
N GLU A 39 -24.06 -7.35 -38.32
CA GLU A 39 -25.17 -7.21 -39.27
C GLU A 39 -24.70 -6.79 -40.67
N ILE A 40 -23.78 -5.83 -40.77
CA ILE A 40 -23.19 -5.41 -42.05
C ILE A 40 -22.45 -6.59 -42.72
N VAL A 41 -21.67 -7.36 -41.96
CA VAL A 41 -20.93 -8.50 -42.50
C VAL A 41 -21.86 -9.64 -42.93
N TYR A 42 -22.92 -9.88 -42.17
CA TYR A 42 -23.86 -10.97 -42.43
C TYR A 42 -24.76 -10.70 -43.63
N ASP A 43 -25.31 -9.49 -43.74
CA ASP A 43 -26.22 -9.10 -44.82
C ASP A 43 -25.50 -8.42 -46.01
N GLN A 44 -24.19 -8.15 -45.88
CA GLN A 44 -23.36 -7.44 -46.87
C GLN A 44 -23.92 -6.08 -47.29
N ASP A 45 -24.70 -5.45 -46.41
CA ASP A 45 -25.47 -4.24 -46.72
C ASP A 45 -25.45 -3.26 -45.54
N PHE A 46 -25.06 -2.01 -45.82
CA PHE A 46 -25.04 -0.92 -44.85
C PHE A 46 -26.45 -0.48 -44.43
N HIS A 47 -27.48 -0.70 -45.24
CA HIS A 47 -28.86 -0.41 -44.83
C HIS A 47 -29.38 -1.35 -43.74
N SER A 48 -28.70 -2.48 -43.50
CA SER A 48 -29.10 -3.44 -42.46
C SER A 48 -28.66 -3.04 -41.06
N LEU A 49 -27.93 -1.94 -40.88
CA LEU A 49 -27.38 -1.42 -39.61
C LEU A 49 -28.36 -1.34 -38.42
N PHE A 50 -29.65 -1.19 -38.69
CA PHE A 50 -30.69 -1.08 -37.66
C PHE A 50 -31.79 -2.12 -37.82
N ARG A 51 -31.60 -3.15 -38.65
CA ARG A 51 -32.69 -4.07 -39.02
C ARG A 51 -33.16 -4.88 -37.83
N ARG A 52 -32.30 -5.15 -36.85
CA ARG A 52 -32.67 -5.79 -35.58
C ARG A 52 -32.51 -4.86 -34.37
N TRP A 53 -32.85 -3.58 -34.52
CA TRP A 53 -32.85 -2.61 -33.40
C TRP A 53 -33.59 -3.12 -32.15
N LYS A 54 -34.64 -3.94 -32.32
CA LYS A 54 -35.36 -4.60 -31.21
C LYS A 54 -34.49 -5.56 -30.41
N SER A 55 -33.67 -6.39 -31.06
CA SER A 55 -32.76 -7.29 -30.34
C SER A 55 -31.61 -6.53 -29.68
N THR A 56 -31.14 -5.45 -30.31
CA THR A 56 -30.14 -4.56 -29.71
C THR A 56 -30.70 -3.87 -28.47
N LEU A 57 -31.96 -3.41 -28.51
CA LEU A 57 -32.64 -2.81 -27.36
C LEU A 57 -32.87 -3.83 -26.23
N ILE A 58 -33.29 -5.06 -26.56
CA ILE A 58 -33.44 -6.14 -25.56
C ILE A 58 -32.10 -6.47 -24.91
N PHE A 59 -31.02 -6.56 -25.71
CA PHE A 59 -29.68 -6.84 -25.17
C PHE A 59 -29.16 -5.68 -24.32
N GLY A 60 -29.37 -4.43 -24.75
CA GLY A 60 -29.02 -3.24 -23.98
C GLY A 60 -29.76 -3.18 -22.64
N ALA A 61 -31.06 -3.51 -22.63
CA ALA A 61 -31.84 -3.61 -21.40
C ALA A 61 -31.33 -4.74 -20.49
N ALA A 62 -31.04 -5.91 -21.04
CA ALA A 62 -30.48 -7.04 -20.27
C ALA A 62 -29.10 -6.70 -19.67
N ALA A 63 -28.23 -6.04 -20.43
CA ALA A 63 -26.95 -5.56 -19.94
C ALA A 63 -27.14 -4.53 -18.82
N ALA A 64 -27.99 -3.51 -19.03
CA ALA A 64 -28.28 -2.51 -18.01
C ALA A 64 -28.80 -3.15 -16.70
N ILE A 65 -29.64 -4.18 -16.78
CA ILE A 65 -30.11 -4.94 -15.60
C ILE A 65 -28.94 -5.65 -14.91
N VAL A 66 -28.08 -6.36 -15.64
CA VAL A 66 -26.93 -7.06 -15.05
C VAL A 66 -25.98 -6.07 -14.38
N LEU A 67 -25.70 -4.94 -15.04
CA LEU A 67 -24.81 -3.91 -14.50
C LEU A 67 -25.44 -3.22 -13.29
N ALA A 68 -26.74 -2.93 -13.32
CA ALA A 68 -27.47 -2.42 -12.16
C ALA A 68 -27.44 -3.41 -10.99
N CYS A 69 -27.56 -4.72 -11.24
CA CYS A 69 -27.42 -5.73 -10.19
C CYS A 69 -26.02 -5.75 -9.57
N MET A 70 -24.96 -5.52 -10.36
CA MET A 70 -23.59 -5.42 -9.84
C MET A 70 -23.37 -4.10 -9.09
N ALA A 71 -23.86 -2.98 -9.62
CA ALA A 71 -23.73 -1.66 -9.01
C ALA A 71 -24.51 -1.55 -7.70
N MET A 72 -25.70 -2.15 -7.62
CA MET A 72 -26.52 -2.22 -6.40
C MET A 72 -26.09 -3.35 -5.44
N ASP A 73 -24.99 -4.05 -5.75
CA ASP A 73 -24.49 -5.19 -4.97
C ASP A 73 -25.58 -6.22 -4.61
N VAL A 74 -26.44 -6.59 -5.56
CA VAL A 74 -27.61 -7.47 -5.31
C VAL A 74 -27.21 -8.85 -4.80
N THR A 75 -26.02 -9.34 -5.18
CA THR A 75 -25.47 -10.61 -4.70
C THR A 75 -24.69 -10.46 -3.39
N HIS A 76 -24.66 -9.26 -2.81
CA HIS A 76 -23.84 -8.88 -1.66
C HIS A 76 -22.36 -9.16 -1.85
N TRP A 77 -21.85 -9.20 -3.09
CA TRP A 77 -20.44 -9.52 -3.34
C TRP A 77 -19.51 -8.54 -2.62
N ASN A 78 -19.84 -7.25 -2.64
CA ASN A 78 -19.01 -6.20 -2.06
C ASN A 78 -19.18 -6.10 -0.53
N SER A 79 -20.34 -6.50 -0.01
CA SER A 79 -20.74 -6.31 1.38
C SER A 79 -20.78 -7.58 2.23
N THR A 80 -20.65 -8.77 1.63
CA THR A 80 -20.72 -10.05 2.36
C THR A 80 -19.58 -10.15 3.34
N LEU A 81 -19.90 -10.50 4.58
CA LEU A 81 -19.01 -11.02 5.61
C LEU A 81 -19.59 -12.34 6.15
N PRO A 82 -18.75 -13.30 6.58
CA PRO A 82 -19.21 -14.46 7.33
C PRO A 82 -19.84 -14.02 8.66
N ASP A 83 -20.73 -14.85 9.22
CA ASP A 83 -21.22 -14.61 10.58
C ASP A 83 -20.04 -14.66 11.57
N ARG A 84 -19.93 -13.66 12.43
CA ARG A 84 -18.83 -13.55 13.41
C ARG A 84 -18.66 -14.82 14.24
N GLU A 85 -19.75 -15.48 14.61
CA GLU A 85 -19.73 -16.72 15.40
C GLU A 85 -19.07 -17.89 14.67
N ASP A 86 -19.01 -17.87 13.34
CA ASP A 86 -18.43 -18.94 12.54
C ASP A 86 -16.92 -18.77 12.31
N ILE A 87 -16.34 -17.63 12.71
CA ILE A 87 -14.92 -17.31 12.52
C ILE A 87 -14.10 -17.83 13.70
N VAL A 88 -13.03 -18.57 13.40
CA VAL A 88 -12.08 -19.15 14.37
C VAL A 88 -10.64 -18.63 14.22
N GLY A 89 -10.34 -17.96 13.11
CA GLY A 89 -9.05 -17.33 12.88
C GLY A 89 -9.21 -16.14 11.93
N ALA A 90 -8.42 -15.10 12.12
CA ALA A 90 -8.52 -13.86 11.35
C ALA A 90 -7.15 -13.27 11.00
N ASP A 91 -7.08 -12.60 9.85
CA ASP A 91 -5.99 -11.74 9.40
C ASP A 91 -6.53 -10.59 8.54
N LEU A 92 -5.78 -9.50 8.48
CA LEU A 92 -6.11 -8.22 7.89
C LEU A 92 -4.83 -7.46 7.56
N SER A 93 -4.46 -7.47 6.30
CA SER A 93 -3.27 -6.81 5.77
C SER A 93 -3.64 -5.74 4.77
N ALA A 94 -2.74 -4.79 4.53
CA ALA A 94 -2.88 -3.85 3.41
C ALA A 94 -2.32 -4.47 2.13
N ASP A 95 -2.91 -4.12 0.98
CA ASP A 95 -2.51 -4.57 -0.36
C ASP A 95 -1.15 -3.99 -0.79
N ASP A 96 -0.80 -2.82 -0.24
CA ASP A 96 0.57 -2.27 -0.25
C ASP A 96 1.14 -2.36 1.17
N PRO A 97 1.94 -3.40 1.45
CA PRO A 97 2.49 -3.71 2.77
C PRO A 97 3.78 -2.94 3.07
N SER A 98 4.07 -1.86 2.32
CA SER A 98 5.12 -0.95 2.74
C SER A 98 4.80 -0.48 4.15
N TRP A 99 5.75 -0.67 5.08
CA TRP A 99 5.64 -0.11 6.44
C TRP A 99 5.89 1.39 6.39
N SER A 100 5.42 2.06 5.33
CA SER A 100 5.51 3.49 5.14
C SER A 100 4.70 4.13 6.26
N CYS A 101 5.39 4.64 7.28
CA CYS A 101 4.82 5.50 8.29
C CYS A 101 4.81 6.93 7.73
N GLY A 102 3.68 7.26 7.13
CA GLY A 102 3.28 8.62 6.84
C GLY A 102 1.85 8.80 7.31
N THR A 103 1.53 9.99 7.78
CA THR A 103 0.24 10.51 7.34
C THR A 103 0.47 10.84 5.87
N ASP A 104 -0.42 10.51 4.94
CA ASP A 104 -0.41 11.03 3.57
C ASP A 104 -1.66 11.88 3.42
N TYR A 105 -1.48 13.14 3.00
CA TYR A 105 -2.56 14.05 2.68
C TYR A 105 -2.79 13.99 1.16
N GLU A 106 -3.17 12.82 0.65
CA GLU A 106 -3.62 12.71 -0.73
C GLU A 106 -5.12 13.01 -0.82
N ASN A 107 -5.48 13.95 -1.71
CA ASN A 107 -6.85 14.29 -2.10
C ASN A 107 -7.80 14.74 -0.95
N GLY A 108 -7.24 15.37 0.10
CA GLY A 108 -8.03 15.98 1.19
C GLY A 108 -8.52 14.99 2.25
N CYS A 109 -8.02 13.76 2.24
CA CYS A 109 -8.22 12.76 3.30
C CYS A 109 -6.91 12.58 4.07
N ARG A 110 -6.94 12.54 5.42
CA ARG A 110 -5.81 11.95 6.15
C ARG A 110 -5.81 10.46 5.91
N VAL A 111 -4.93 10.04 5.03
CA VAL A 111 -4.66 8.65 4.83
C VAL A 111 -3.48 8.33 5.74
N TYR A 112 -3.76 7.85 6.94
CA TYR A 112 -2.70 7.21 7.70
C TYR A 112 -2.40 5.90 6.95
N THR A 113 -1.37 5.88 6.12
CA THR A 113 -0.78 4.64 5.52
C THR A 113 -0.38 3.64 6.61
N SER A 114 -0.35 4.17 7.83
CA SER A 114 0.01 3.67 9.13
C SER A 114 -1.00 2.68 9.79
N PHE A 115 -2.15 2.36 9.18
CA PHE A 115 -3.19 1.50 9.79
C PHE A 115 -3.24 0.04 9.33
N SER A 116 -2.20 -0.50 8.68
CA SER A 116 -2.10 -1.93 8.43
C SER A 116 -2.14 -2.70 9.77
N ILE A 117 -3.26 -3.40 10.03
CA ILE A 117 -3.47 -4.11 11.29
C ILE A 117 -2.44 -5.24 11.43
N LEU A 118 -2.09 -5.90 10.31
CA LEU A 118 -1.20 -7.06 10.28
C LEU A 118 -0.32 -6.95 9.02
N GLY A 119 1.01 -6.92 9.17
CA GLY A 119 1.99 -6.67 8.10
C GLY A 119 1.80 -7.46 6.79
N VAL A 120 2.62 -8.48 6.55
CA VAL A 120 2.57 -9.23 5.27
C VAL A 120 1.28 -10.07 5.19
N PRO A 121 0.53 -10.02 4.06
CA PRO A 121 -0.65 -10.84 3.85
C PRO A 121 -0.35 -12.33 4.06
N VAL A 122 -1.22 -13.00 4.80
CA VAL A 122 -1.13 -14.46 5.03
C VAL A 122 -1.07 -15.27 3.73
N GLU A 123 -1.67 -14.77 2.64
CA GLU A 123 -1.61 -15.43 1.33
C GLU A 123 -0.18 -15.61 0.82
N ARG A 124 0.71 -14.64 1.11
CA ARG A 124 2.13 -14.73 0.73
C ARG A 124 2.90 -15.74 1.61
N GLU A 125 2.42 -16.02 2.83
CA GLU A 125 3.01 -17.10 3.64
C GLU A 125 2.69 -18.49 3.08
N GLU A 126 1.52 -18.68 2.46
CA GLU A 126 1.09 -19.94 1.85
C GLU A 126 1.89 -20.37 0.62
N GLU A 127 2.59 -19.44 -0.05
CA GLU A 127 3.50 -19.76 -1.15
C GLU A 127 4.76 -20.50 -0.68
N SER A 128 5.06 -20.46 0.63
CA SER A 128 6.06 -21.32 1.25
C SER A 128 5.43 -22.67 1.61
N GLU A 129 6.01 -23.78 1.11
CA GLU A 129 5.46 -25.16 1.22
C GLU A 129 5.21 -25.66 2.67
N GLU A 130 5.52 -24.87 3.71
CA GLU A 130 5.44 -25.24 5.12
C GLU A 130 4.46 -24.43 5.98
N ALA A 131 3.78 -23.39 5.45
CA ALA A 131 2.98 -22.50 6.30
C ALA A 131 1.48 -22.85 6.34
N ILE A 132 0.99 -23.19 7.53
CA ILE A 132 -0.40 -22.88 7.89
C ILE A 132 -0.44 -21.35 8.09
N PRO A 133 -1.40 -20.64 7.47
CA PRO A 133 -1.75 -19.27 7.81
C PRO A 133 -1.57 -18.97 9.30
N SER A 134 -0.67 -18.05 9.66
CA SER A 134 -0.53 -17.59 11.04
C SER A 134 -1.69 -16.67 11.42
N LEU A 135 -2.94 -17.16 11.29
CA LEU A 135 -4.13 -16.42 11.67
C LEU A 135 -4.15 -16.21 13.18
N LEU A 136 -4.70 -15.07 13.59
CA LEU A 136 -4.97 -14.78 14.99
C LEU A 136 -6.26 -15.49 15.41
N GLU A 137 -6.18 -16.29 16.47
CA GLU A 137 -7.25 -17.13 16.99
C GLU A 137 -7.87 -16.56 18.28
N GLU A 138 -7.22 -15.59 18.95
CA GLU A 138 -7.78 -14.98 20.16
C GLU A 138 -9.07 -14.22 19.83
N PRO A 139 -10.19 -14.44 20.57
CA PRO A 139 -11.48 -13.84 20.25
C PRO A 139 -11.45 -12.32 20.16
N GLU A 140 -10.65 -11.67 21.00
CA GLU A 140 -10.52 -10.21 21.04
C GLU A 140 -9.85 -9.63 19.79
N ASN A 141 -8.89 -10.38 19.20
CA ASN A 141 -8.23 -10.04 17.95
C ASN A 141 -9.18 -10.25 16.77
N ILE A 142 -9.87 -11.40 16.75
CA ILE A 142 -10.89 -11.68 15.73
C ILE A 142 -11.99 -10.62 15.75
N ASP A 143 -12.44 -10.18 16.94
CA ASP A 143 -13.46 -9.13 17.09
C ASP A 143 -13.00 -7.79 16.50
N ALA A 144 -11.76 -7.37 16.79
CA ALA A 144 -11.21 -6.12 16.29
C ALA A 144 -11.03 -6.15 14.76
N ILE A 145 -10.51 -7.26 14.22
CA ILE A 145 -10.38 -7.45 12.76
C ILE A 145 -11.75 -7.48 12.09
N TYR A 146 -12.72 -8.19 12.68
CA TYR A 146 -14.07 -8.25 12.15
C TYR A 146 -14.76 -6.89 12.17
N ALA A 147 -14.55 -6.08 13.21
CA ALA A 147 -15.05 -4.71 13.28
C ALA A 147 -14.49 -3.85 12.14
N SER A 148 -13.16 -3.89 11.91
CA SER A 148 -12.53 -3.19 10.78
C SER A 148 -13.05 -3.69 9.43
N ALA A 149 -13.16 -5.01 9.23
CA ALA A 149 -13.71 -5.60 8.01
C ALA A 149 -15.18 -5.19 7.78
N SER A 150 -15.98 -5.09 8.85
CA SER A 150 -17.36 -4.58 8.78
C SER A 150 -17.41 -3.12 8.32
N MET A 151 -16.47 -2.29 8.74
CA MET A 151 -16.39 -0.91 8.28
C MET A 151 -16.05 -0.83 6.80
N GLY A 152 -15.08 -1.61 6.32
CA GLY A 152 -14.77 -1.73 4.90
C GLY A 152 -15.94 -2.28 4.07
N ALA A 153 -16.62 -3.33 4.55
CA ALA A 153 -17.79 -3.90 3.92
C ALA A 153 -18.98 -2.91 3.85
N GLN A 154 -19.10 -2.00 4.82
CA GLN A 154 -20.10 -0.93 4.82
C GLN A 154 -19.69 0.23 3.89
N ALA A 155 -18.42 0.64 3.87
CA ALA A 155 -17.91 1.65 2.94
C ALA A 155 -18.10 1.23 1.47
N MET A 156 -18.02 -0.09 1.23
CA MET A 156 -18.28 -0.71 -0.06
C MET A 156 -19.76 -0.75 -0.46
N GLN A 157 -20.69 -0.40 0.44
CA GLN A 157 -22.13 -0.27 0.16
C GLN A 157 -22.45 1.17 -0.25
N GLY A 158 -22.29 1.51 -1.54
CA GLY A 158 -22.61 2.86 -2.01
C GLY A 158 -21.98 3.23 -3.34
N ASP A 159 -21.92 4.54 -3.60
CA ASP A 159 -21.25 5.10 -4.77
C ASP A 159 -19.72 4.93 -4.63
N ARG A 160 -19.19 3.93 -5.32
CA ARG A 160 -17.75 3.61 -5.33
C ARG A 160 -16.85 4.73 -5.87
N SER A 161 -17.39 5.75 -6.53
CA SER A 161 -16.59 6.93 -6.89
C SER A 161 -16.06 7.67 -5.66
N THR A 162 -16.70 7.50 -4.50
CA THR A 162 -16.22 8.01 -3.20
C THR A 162 -15.14 7.14 -2.55
N VAL A 163 -14.84 5.97 -3.14
CA VAL A 163 -13.90 4.97 -2.62
C VAL A 163 -12.64 4.88 -3.50
N MET A 164 -12.62 5.53 -4.67
CA MET A 164 -11.51 5.44 -5.64
C MET A 164 -10.56 6.65 -5.64
N ASP A 165 -10.69 7.58 -4.71
CA ASP A 165 -9.82 8.76 -4.62
C ASP A 165 -8.96 8.66 -3.33
N GLY A 166 -7.86 7.89 -3.40
CA GLY A 166 -6.83 7.82 -2.36
C GLY A 166 -6.96 6.72 -1.29
N THR A 167 -7.86 5.76 -1.43
CA THR A 167 -8.15 4.79 -0.37
C THR A 167 -7.39 3.47 -0.51
N TRP A 168 -6.68 3.06 0.55
CA TRP A 168 -5.93 1.79 0.61
C TRP A 168 -6.91 0.61 0.70
N SER A 169 -6.64 -0.41 -0.11
CA SER A 169 -7.32 -1.70 -0.04
C SER A 169 -6.72 -2.59 1.04
N TYR A 170 -7.58 -3.32 1.75
CA TYR A 170 -7.18 -4.23 2.82
C TYR A 170 -7.69 -5.63 2.53
N ASP A 171 -6.79 -6.61 2.57
CA ASP A 171 -7.08 -8.02 2.44
C ASP A 171 -7.46 -8.62 3.78
N VAL A 172 -8.69 -9.08 3.86
CA VAL A 172 -9.24 -9.77 5.02
C VAL A 172 -9.24 -11.26 4.76
N THR A 173 -8.67 -12.02 5.69
CA THR A 173 -8.71 -13.48 5.67
C THR A 173 -9.39 -13.99 6.94
N PHE A 174 -10.45 -14.78 6.80
CA PHE A 174 -11.09 -15.47 7.91
C PHE A 174 -11.06 -16.99 7.70
N GLN A 175 -10.67 -17.72 8.74
CA GLN A 175 -10.89 -19.15 8.83
C GLN A 175 -12.19 -19.42 9.55
N LEU A 176 -13.04 -20.25 8.93
CA LEU A 176 -14.34 -20.62 9.45
C LEU A 176 -14.28 -21.96 10.21
N LYS A 177 -15.20 -22.18 11.15
CA LYS A 177 -15.36 -23.44 11.91
C LYS A 177 -15.45 -24.69 11.03
N ASN A 178 -15.94 -24.55 9.81
CA ASN A 178 -16.06 -25.64 8.83
C ASN A 178 -14.77 -25.89 8.03
N GLY A 179 -13.67 -25.21 8.36
CA GLY A 179 -12.37 -25.31 7.70
C GLY A 179 -12.23 -24.52 6.40
N LYS A 180 -13.28 -23.81 5.95
CA LYS A 180 -13.19 -22.95 4.76
C LYS A 180 -12.48 -21.64 5.11
N ILE A 181 -11.76 -21.11 4.12
CA ILE A 181 -11.20 -19.77 4.16
C ILE A 181 -12.12 -18.81 3.41
N PHE A 182 -12.43 -17.69 4.02
CA PHE A 182 -13.07 -16.54 3.39
C PHE A 182 -12.02 -15.46 3.18
N ARG A 183 -11.92 -14.94 1.97
CA ARG A 183 -10.99 -13.87 1.60
C ARG A 183 -11.70 -12.77 0.85
N ARG A 184 -11.41 -11.53 1.22
CA ARG A 184 -11.97 -10.36 0.57
C ARG A 184 -11.05 -9.16 0.72
N ASN A 185 -10.95 -8.40 -0.36
CA ASN A 185 -10.36 -7.08 -0.36
C ASN A 185 -11.46 -6.03 -0.13
N TYR A 186 -11.34 -5.22 0.92
CA TYR A 186 -12.21 -4.07 1.18
C TYR A 186 -11.41 -2.77 1.15
N TYR A 187 -12.00 -1.73 0.58
CA TYR A 187 -11.52 -0.38 0.81
C TYR A 187 -12.07 0.11 2.15
N MET A 188 -11.18 0.60 3.01
CA MET A 188 -11.55 1.14 4.30
C MET A 188 -12.05 2.58 4.14
N PRO A 189 -12.97 3.10 4.99
CA PRO A 189 -13.31 4.51 4.97
C PRO A 189 -12.11 5.40 5.33
N CYS A 190 -11.99 6.57 4.68
CA CYS A 190 -11.06 7.61 5.10
C CYS A 190 -11.44 8.13 6.50
N GLU A 191 -10.47 8.25 7.41
CA GLU A 191 -10.59 8.76 8.79
C GLU A 191 -11.63 8.07 9.68
N THR A 192 -11.21 7.05 10.43
CA THR A 192 -11.94 6.64 11.65
C THR A 192 -10.97 6.26 12.76
N ASP A 193 -11.04 6.96 13.89
CA ASP A 193 -10.32 6.60 15.12
C ASP A 193 -10.56 5.13 15.50
N GLN A 194 -11.72 4.58 15.12
CA GLN A 194 -12.07 3.18 15.36
C GLN A 194 -11.17 2.17 14.64
N ILE A 195 -10.75 2.44 13.39
CA ILE A 195 -9.82 1.54 12.68
C ILE A 195 -8.44 1.59 13.34
N ALA A 196 -8.01 2.78 13.76
CA ALA A 196 -6.77 2.96 14.52
C ALA A 196 -6.82 2.18 15.84
N GLU A 197 -7.89 2.33 16.62
CA GLU A 197 -8.12 1.60 17.88
C GLU A 197 -8.12 0.09 17.68
N ASN A 198 -8.82 -0.42 16.65
CA ASN A 198 -8.83 -1.84 16.33
C ASN A 198 -7.43 -2.36 15.97
N SER A 199 -6.68 -1.57 15.18
CA SER A 199 -5.30 -1.89 14.79
C SER A 199 -4.39 -2.01 16.00
N THR A 200 -4.39 -0.97 16.83
CA THR A 200 -3.60 -0.89 18.07
C THR A 200 -3.93 -2.04 19.01
N LYS A 201 -5.22 -2.36 19.19
CA LYS A 201 -5.64 -3.48 20.05
C LYS A 201 -5.05 -4.81 19.59
N VAL A 202 -5.12 -5.10 18.29
CA VAL A 202 -4.58 -6.34 17.74
C VAL A 202 -3.05 -6.35 17.84
N ARG A 203 -2.41 -5.24 17.47
CA ARG A 203 -0.95 -5.10 17.40
C ARG A 203 -0.23 -5.25 18.73
N PHE A 204 -0.86 -4.82 19.82
CA PHE A 204 -0.33 -5.01 21.17
C PHE A 204 -0.89 -6.24 21.89
N SER A 205 -1.70 -7.05 21.22
CA SER A 205 -2.10 -8.34 21.76
C SER A 205 -0.87 -9.26 21.88
N GLN A 206 -0.90 -10.10 22.92
CA GLN A 206 0.20 -11.03 23.17
C GLN A 206 0.34 -12.04 22.03
N GLU A 207 -0.78 -12.45 21.43
CA GLU A 207 -0.81 -13.34 20.27
C GLU A 207 -0.11 -12.71 19.05
N TYR A 208 -0.44 -11.46 18.70
CA TYR A 208 0.19 -10.76 17.59
C TYR A 208 1.69 -10.57 17.80
N LEU A 209 2.09 -10.06 18.97
CA LEU A 209 3.50 -9.86 19.29
C LEU A 209 4.30 -11.15 19.15
N ASN A 210 3.69 -12.29 19.50
CA ASN A 210 4.29 -13.62 19.38
C ASN A 210 4.33 -14.19 17.96
N ALA A 211 3.36 -13.87 17.11
CA ALA A 211 3.16 -14.58 15.85
C ALA A 211 3.47 -13.76 14.59
N ARG A 212 3.22 -12.44 14.60
CA ARG A 212 3.08 -11.64 13.37
C ARG A 212 4.12 -10.53 13.20
N THR A 213 4.76 -10.06 14.27
CA THR A 213 5.82 -9.05 14.17
C THR A 213 6.99 -9.52 13.30
N ALA A 214 7.73 -8.59 12.69
CA ALA A 214 8.91 -8.92 11.89
C ALA A 214 9.92 -9.78 12.69
N ILE A 215 10.12 -9.48 13.98
CA ILE A 215 10.96 -10.28 14.87
C ILE A 215 10.37 -11.67 15.15
N ALA A 216 9.05 -11.82 15.33
CA ALA A 216 8.43 -13.14 15.50
C ALA A 216 8.63 -14.04 14.28
N ARG A 217 8.46 -13.47 13.07
CA ARG A 217 8.65 -14.19 11.81
C ARG A 217 10.13 -14.54 11.59
N ALA A 218 11.03 -13.58 11.86
CA ALA A 218 12.47 -13.82 11.79
C ALA A 218 12.93 -14.89 12.79
N GLU A 219 12.46 -14.86 14.04
CA GLU A 219 12.81 -15.85 15.07
C GLU A 219 12.34 -17.25 14.68
N LYS A 220 11.11 -17.40 14.16
CA LYS A 220 10.60 -18.70 13.66
C LYS A 220 11.48 -19.30 12.56
N ARG A 221 12.13 -18.44 11.77
CA ARG A 221 13.03 -18.82 10.65
C ARG A 221 14.51 -18.58 10.94
N LYS A 222 14.90 -18.42 12.21
CA LYS A 222 16.28 -18.10 12.64
C LYS A 222 17.36 -19.07 12.13
N HIS A 223 17.00 -20.32 11.81
CA HIS A 223 17.92 -21.30 11.25
C HIS A 223 18.14 -21.16 9.74
N GLN A 224 17.27 -20.43 9.04
CA GLN A 224 17.36 -20.13 7.60
C GLN A 224 17.99 -18.75 7.35
N ILE A 225 17.96 -17.86 8.36
CA ILE A 225 18.60 -16.54 8.31
C ILE A 225 20.12 -16.72 8.39
N THR A 226 20.84 -16.18 7.41
CA THR A 226 22.30 -16.35 7.29
C THR A 226 23.09 -15.07 7.53
N PHE A 227 22.42 -13.91 7.57
CA PHE A 227 23.06 -12.68 7.99
C PHE A 227 22.09 -11.67 8.61
N LEU A 228 22.67 -10.78 9.42
CA LEU A 228 22.03 -9.58 9.94
C LEU A 228 22.82 -8.36 9.48
N MET A 229 22.11 -7.30 9.08
CA MET A 229 22.68 -5.96 8.89
C MET A 229 22.11 -5.03 9.95
N VAL A 230 22.98 -4.24 10.58
CA VAL A 230 22.59 -3.33 11.67
C VAL A 230 22.78 -1.89 11.22
N GLY A 231 21.70 -1.11 11.26
CA GLY A 231 21.66 0.31 10.94
C GLY A 231 21.40 1.19 12.17
N ASN A 232 21.98 2.38 12.21
CA ASN A 232 21.70 3.45 13.19
C ASN A 232 21.38 4.75 12.44
N TYR A 233 21.28 5.89 13.14
CA TYR A 233 20.84 7.12 12.48
C TYR A 233 21.84 7.72 11.49
N VAL A 234 23.10 7.32 11.54
CA VAL A 234 24.16 7.89 10.71
C VAL A 234 24.42 7.03 9.48
N ASP A 235 24.21 5.73 9.58
CA ASP A 235 24.69 4.77 8.58
C ASP A 235 23.60 4.24 7.65
N VAL A 236 22.30 4.47 7.94
CA VAL A 236 21.22 3.85 7.17
C VAL A 236 21.09 4.43 5.75
N GLY A 237 21.55 5.66 5.52
CA GLY A 237 21.70 6.21 4.17
C GLY A 237 22.82 5.56 3.34
N ASP A 238 23.75 4.84 3.97
CA ASP A 238 25.06 4.49 3.40
C ASP A 238 25.43 3.00 3.60
N ILE A 239 24.47 2.17 4.02
CA ILE A 239 24.68 0.72 4.22
C ILE A 239 25.19 0.02 2.94
N ASN A 240 25.04 0.67 1.79
CA ASN A 240 25.52 0.23 0.49
C ASN A 240 26.95 0.62 0.07
N SER A 241 27.61 1.63 0.67
CA SER A 241 28.83 2.18 0.06
C SER A 241 30.16 1.67 0.63
N THR A 242 30.18 1.12 1.84
CA THR A 242 31.47 0.79 2.51
C THR A 242 31.70 -0.69 2.83
N GLY A 243 30.73 -1.58 2.64
CA GLY A 243 30.94 -3.03 2.68
C GLY A 243 31.67 -3.59 3.93
N SER A 244 31.72 -2.89 5.07
CA SER A 244 32.66 -3.30 6.14
C SER A 244 32.28 -2.93 7.60
N GLY A 245 31.09 -2.43 7.86
CA GLY A 245 30.72 -1.99 9.22
C GLY A 245 30.03 -3.02 10.11
N LYS A 246 28.82 -3.43 9.74
CA LYS A 246 27.85 -3.94 10.72
C LYS A 246 27.08 -5.19 10.27
N LYS A 247 27.73 -6.04 9.46
CA LYS A 247 27.20 -7.35 9.08
C LYS A 247 27.58 -8.39 10.12
N ILE A 248 26.60 -9.16 10.57
CA ILE A 248 26.79 -10.33 11.43
C ILE A 248 26.43 -11.56 10.61
N SER A 249 27.33 -12.53 10.48
CA SER A 249 27.13 -13.76 9.70
C SER A 249 27.37 -15.05 10.50
N ASN A 250 27.69 -14.93 11.80
CA ASN A 250 27.84 -16.11 12.65
C ASN A 250 26.47 -16.64 13.08
N GLN A 251 26.12 -17.85 12.65
CA GLN A 251 24.79 -18.43 12.90
C GLN A 251 24.38 -18.46 14.38
N SER A 252 25.30 -18.88 15.27
CA SER A 252 24.97 -18.94 16.70
C SER A 252 24.72 -17.55 17.29
N THR A 253 25.46 -16.54 16.83
CA THR A 253 25.25 -15.15 17.23
C THR A 253 23.94 -14.59 16.67
N ILE A 254 23.60 -14.90 15.42
CA ILE A 254 22.33 -14.48 14.80
C ILE A 254 21.16 -15.03 15.60
N ILE A 255 21.18 -16.33 15.91
CA ILE A 255 20.14 -16.99 16.69
C ILE A 255 20.00 -16.34 18.07
N ASP A 256 21.12 -16.12 18.78
CA ASP A 256 21.12 -15.51 20.12
C ASP A 256 20.55 -14.08 20.12
N ILE A 257 20.89 -13.27 19.10
CA ILE A 257 20.36 -11.91 18.93
C ILE A 257 18.85 -11.95 18.66
N LEU A 258 18.39 -12.79 17.73
CA LEU A 258 16.97 -12.87 17.38
C LEU A 258 16.13 -13.40 18.57
N GLU A 259 16.61 -14.39 19.31
CA GLU A 259 15.93 -14.89 20.52
C GLU A 259 15.89 -13.82 21.62
N THR A 260 16.97 -13.08 21.82
CA THR A 260 17.05 -12.01 22.82
C THR A 260 16.10 -10.87 22.48
N LEU A 261 16.13 -10.39 21.22
CA LEU A 261 15.25 -9.34 20.72
C LEU A 261 13.79 -9.78 20.75
N LYS A 262 13.50 -11.03 20.37
CA LYS A 262 12.15 -11.59 20.49
C LYS A 262 11.65 -11.56 21.94
N ALA A 263 12.49 -11.93 22.90
CA ALA A 263 12.11 -11.92 24.30
C ALA A 263 11.89 -10.51 24.88
N GLU A 264 12.69 -9.52 24.46
CA GLU A 264 12.55 -8.13 24.91
C GLU A 264 11.36 -7.42 24.26
N SER A 265 11.13 -7.62 22.96
CA SER A 265 10.03 -7.01 22.20
C SER A 265 8.63 -7.36 22.75
N LEU A 266 8.48 -8.49 23.45
CA LEU A 266 7.22 -8.84 24.12
C LEU A 266 6.82 -7.91 25.26
N SER A 267 7.76 -7.11 25.76
CA SER A 267 7.52 -6.17 26.86
C SER A 267 7.23 -4.73 26.39
N ILE A 268 7.30 -4.47 25.08
CA ILE A 268 7.01 -3.16 24.51
C ILE A 268 5.51 -2.91 24.61
N THR A 269 5.14 -1.82 25.29
CA THR A 269 3.75 -1.36 25.38
C THR A 269 3.45 -0.31 24.32
N GLN A 270 2.16 -0.06 24.10
CA GLN A 270 1.70 1.03 23.26
C GLN A 270 2.29 2.37 23.67
N GLU A 271 2.17 2.73 24.94
CA GLU A 271 2.63 4.03 25.43
C GLU A 271 4.14 4.21 25.25
N TYR A 272 4.91 3.13 25.33
CA TYR A 272 6.34 3.19 25.09
C TYR A 272 6.66 3.41 23.60
N ALA A 273 6.03 2.64 22.71
CA ALA A 273 6.24 2.72 21.27
C ALA A 273 5.77 4.06 20.68
N GLU A 274 4.72 4.67 21.24
CA GLU A 274 4.26 6.02 20.86
C GLU A 274 5.25 7.10 21.28
N ALA A 275 5.89 6.95 22.45
CA ALA A 275 6.73 8.00 23.03
C ALA A 275 8.22 7.91 22.65
N HIS A 276 8.69 6.78 22.09
CA HIS A 276 10.11 6.54 21.85
C HIS A 276 10.34 5.97 20.45
N ALA A 277 11.14 6.67 19.64
CA ALA A 277 11.59 6.15 18.35
C ALA A 277 12.52 4.93 18.52
N PRO A 278 12.54 4.01 17.54
CA PRO A 278 13.57 2.99 17.48
C PRO A 278 14.93 3.63 17.22
N VAL A 279 15.96 3.18 17.94
CA VAL A 279 17.32 3.74 17.89
C VAL A 279 18.24 2.97 16.94
N ALA A 280 17.75 1.87 16.37
CA ALA A 280 18.44 1.09 15.37
C ALA A 280 17.43 0.26 14.55
N ILE A 281 17.88 -0.20 13.37
CA ILE A 281 17.17 -1.20 12.55
C ILE A 281 18.07 -2.41 12.37
N LEU A 282 17.46 -3.58 12.47
CA LEU A 282 18.07 -4.86 12.14
C LEU A 282 17.39 -5.44 10.89
N ARG A 283 18.13 -5.59 9.80
CA ARG A 283 17.68 -6.38 8.64
C ARG A 283 18.17 -7.82 8.79
N ALA A 284 17.25 -8.75 8.90
CA ALA A 284 17.52 -10.18 8.93
C ALA A 284 17.12 -10.82 7.60
N ALA A 285 18.01 -11.61 7.00
CA ALA A 285 17.76 -12.18 5.68
C ALA A 285 18.28 -13.61 5.50
N THR A 286 17.57 -14.37 4.67
CA THR A 286 17.86 -15.77 4.32
C THR A 286 18.84 -15.88 3.14
N GLN A 287 19.51 -17.03 3.01
CA GLN A 287 20.46 -17.25 1.91
C GLN A 287 19.78 -17.37 0.54
N ASP A 288 18.62 -18.04 0.48
CA ASP A 288 17.90 -18.28 -0.77
C ASP A 288 17.57 -16.98 -1.52
N LEU A 289 17.31 -15.91 -0.76
CA LEU A 289 17.04 -14.60 -1.32
C LEU A 289 18.31 -13.86 -1.75
N ILE A 290 19.45 -14.03 -1.04
CA ILE A 290 20.73 -13.52 -1.54
C ILE A 290 21.07 -14.17 -2.89
N ASP A 291 20.85 -15.47 -3.00
CA ASP A 291 21.18 -16.26 -4.17
C ASP A 291 20.26 -15.95 -5.36
N GLN A 292 18.98 -15.65 -5.11
CA GLN A 292 18.03 -15.17 -6.15
C GLN A 292 18.43 -13.80 -6.73
N TRP A 293 19.17 -13.00 -5.98
CA TRP A 293 19.51 -11.62 -6.31
C TRP A 293 20.99 -11.44 -6.69
N GLU A 294 21.67 -12.50 -7.16
CA GLU A 294 23.05 -12.47 -7.65
C GLU A 294 23.26 -11.34 -8.69
N GLY A 295 23.67 -10.15 -8.22
CA GLY A 295 24.00 -8.98 -9.04
C GLY A 295 23.42 -7.64 -8.55
N VAL A 296 22.49 -7.62 -7.60
CA VAL A 296 21.88 -6.40 -7.04
C VAL A 296 22.34 -6.21 -5.59
N ASN A 297 22.72 -4.98 -5.23
CA ASN A 297 23.12 -4.63 -3.86
C ASN A 297 21.84 -4.63 -3.00
N ILE A 298 21.74 -5.52 -2.00
CA ILE A 298 20.60 -5.56 -1.07
C ILE A 298 20.68 -4.27 -0.22
N ASP A 299 20.01 -3.23 -0.68
CA ASP A 299 19.94 -1.92 -0.02
C ASP A 299 18.82 -1.88 1.00
N LEU A 300 19.04 -1.22 2.14
CA LEU A 300 17.94 -0.82 3.02
C LEU A 300 16.90 0.05 2.30
N TRP A 301 17.30 0.79 1.27
CA TRP A 301 16.41 1.59 0.41
C TRP A 301 15.69 0.82 -0.69
N ASP A 302 16.00 -0.46 -0.91
CA ASP A 302 15.27 -1.24 -1.90
C ASP A 302 13.85 -1.46 -1.37
N TRP A 303 12.88 -0.78 -1.97
CA TRP A 303 11.44 -0.83 -1.64
C TRP A 303 10.84 -2.24 -1.76
N SER A 304 11.62 -3.25 -2.13
CA SER A 304 11.26 -4.68 -2.10
C SER A 304 11.35 -5.31 -0.71
N THR A 305 11.11 -4.56 0.37
CA THR A 305 11.13 -4.99 1.79
C THR A 305 10.04 -5.99 2.19
N ASP A 306 9.29 -6.48 1.21
CA ASP A 306 8.07 -7.27 1.37
C ASP A 306 8.20 -8.70 0.81
N GLN A 307 9.42 -9.22 0.81
CA GLN A 307 9.69 -10.58 0.35
C GLN A 307 9.84 -11.55 1.51
N ASP A 308 9.24 -12.72 1.34
CA ASP A 308 9.36 -13.80 2.30
C ASP A 308 10.84 -14.18 2.45
N GLY A 309 11.42 -13.90 3.62
CA GLY A 309 12.85 -14.11 3.88
C GLY A 309 13.70 -12.84 4.07
N ILE A 310 13.13 -11.63 4.01
CA ILE A 310 13.72 -10.39 4.57
C ILE A 310 12.83 -9.88 5.70
N TYR A 311 13.44 -9.49 6.82
CA TYR A 311 12.74 -8.92 7.96
C TYR A 311 13.48 -7.67 8.44
N ASP A 312 12.83 -6.52 8.31
CA ASP A 312 13.31 -5.27 8.91
C ASP A 312 12.68 -5.11 10.30
N ILE A 313 13.53 -5.02 11.31
CA ILE A 313 13.14 -5.13 12.71
C ILE A 313 13.62 -3.87 13.44
N PRO A 314 12.70 -3.01 13.93
CA PRO A 314 13.07 -1.88 14.76
C PRO A 314 13.64 -2.35 16.10
N VAL A 315 14.64 -1.64 16.62
CA VAL A 315 15.24 -1.90 17.94
C VAL A 315 15.15 -0.64 18.80
N TYR A 316 14.55 -0.76 19.98
CA TYR A 316 14.28 0.33 20.90
C TYR A 316 15.32 0.45 22.02
N GLU A 317 15.38 1.62 22.67
CA GLU A 317 16.33 1.86 23.77
C GLU A 317 16.11 0.91 24.97
N CYS A 318 14.86 0.49 25.22
CA CYS A 318 14.54 -0.45 26.30
C CYS A 318 15.09 -1.87 26.09
N GLU A 319 15.48 -2.24 24.86
CA GLU A 319 15.97 -3.57 24.49
C GLU A 319 17.48 -3.70 24.77
N THR A 320 17.81 -3.48 26.05
CA THR A 320 19.19 -3.27 26.50
C THR A 320 20.12 -4.45 26.26
N ARG A 321 19.63 -5.70 26.35
CA ARG A 321 20.47 -6.89 26.10
C ARG A 321 20.76 -7.04 24.62
N THR A 322 19.75 -6.82 23.77
CA THR A 322 19.94 -6.79 22.31
C THR A 322 20.95 -5.72 21.93
N LEU A 323 20.80 -4.47 22.41
CA LEU A 323 21.74 -3.39 22.15
C LEU A 323 23.16 -3.71 22.64
N ALA A 324 23.33 -4.44 23.74
CA ALA A 324 24.63 -4.89 24.22
C ALA A 324 25.26 -5.93 23.28
N GLN A 325 24.50 -6.90 22.78
CA GLN A 325 24.96 -7.86 21.77
C GLN A 325 25.33 -7.16 20.45
N LEU A 326 24.51 -6.22 19.98
CA LEU A 326 24.80 -5.46 18.76
C LEU A 326 26.12 -4.67 18.89
N ARG A 327 26.37 -4.02 20.04
CA ARG A 327 27.66 -3.35 20.29
C ARG A 327 28.85 -4.32 20.31
N LEU A 328 28.64 -5.57 20.74
CA LEU A 328 29.68 -6.59 20.80
C LEU A 328 30.01 -7.17 19.41
N TYR A 329 28.99 -7.41 18.58
CA TYR A 329 29.12 -8.17 17.35
C TYR A 329 29.09 -7.33 16.07
N ALA A 330 28.43 -6.17 16.08
CA ALA A 330 28.45 -5.21 14.98
C ALA A 330 29.50 -4.12 15.24
N LYS A 331 30.62 -4.21 14.51
CA LYS A 331 31.77 -3.32 14.71
C LYS A 331 31.39 -1.86 14.49
N GLY A 332 31.68 -1.00 15.47
CA GLY A 332 31.39 0.43 15.37
C GLY A 332 29.90 0.77 15.48
N PHE A 333 29.06 -0.17 15.92
CA PHE A 333 27.66 0.12 16.20
C PHE A 333 27.48 0.97 17.46
N ALA A 334 26.70 2.04 17.32
CA ALA A 334 26.16 2.84 18.42
C ALA A 334 24.71 3.23 18.05
N PRO A 335 23.76 3.16 19.01
CA PRO A 335 22.35 3.48 18.77
C PRO A 335 22.14 4.99 18.53
N GLY A 336 21.08 5.34 17.80
CA GLY A 336 20.73 6.71 17.41
C GLY A 336 21.86 7.37 16.61
N PHE A 337 22.18 8.62 16.95
CA PHE A 337 23.35 9.33 16.40
C PHE A 337 24.70 8.85 16.99
N GLY A 338 24.69 7.92 17.96
CA GLY A 338 25.90 7.41 18.61
C GLY A 338 26.68 8.50 19.35
N ASP A 339 28.00 8.45 19.26
CA ASP A 339 28.90 9.45 19.86
C ASP A 339 29.09 10.70 18.96
N GLN A 340 28.43 10.74 17.79
CA GLN A 340 28.54 11.87 16.86
C GLN A 340 27.86 13.10 17.44
N LYS A 341 28.61 14.20 17.50
CA LYS A 341 28.06 15.46 17.98
C LYS A 341 27.19 16.10 16.88
N VAL A 342 25.89 16.23 17.15
CA VAL A 342 24.99 17.05 16.34
C VAL A 342 25.38 18.52 16.49
N THR A 343 25.58 19.20 15.36
CA THR A 343 26.02 20.60 15.30
C THR A 343 24.91 21.57 14.92
N SER A 344 23.97 21.12 14.11
CA SER A 344 22.75 21.88 13.79
C SER A 344 21.65 20.97 13.29
N VAL A 345 20.42 21.42 13.46
CA VAL A 345 19.23 20.86 12.80
C VAL A 345 18.68 21.95 11.89
N VAL A 346 18.40 21.62 10.64
CA VAL A 346 17.72 22.50 9.68
C VAL A 346 16.33 21.96 9.46
N SER A 347 15.30 22.74 9.75
CA SER A 347 13.91 22.45 9.40
C SER A 347 13.56 23.19 8.11
N THR A 348 12.96 22.48 7.17
CA THR A 348 12.51 23.02 5.89
C THR A 348 10.99 22.89 5.81
N VAL A 349 10.29 24.02 5.76
CA VAL A 349 8.83 24.09 5.67
C VAL A 349 8.43 24.80 4.37
N TYR A 350 7.45 24.26 3.67
CA TYR A 350 6.87 24.87 2.47
C TYR A 350 5.56 25.56 2.84
N ASP A 351 5.37 26.80 2.39
CA ASP A 351 4.07 27.48 2.49
C ASP A 351 3.11 27.07 1.37
N ASP A 352 1.86 27.54 1.43
CA ASP A 352 0.80 27.21 0.46
C ASP A 352 1.15 27.60 -0.99
N ASP A 353 2.07 28.55 -1.18
CA ASP A 353 2.57 28.99 -2.48
C ASP A 353 3.78 28.17 -2.96
N GLY A 354 4.23 27.19 -2.16
CA GLY A 354 5.39 26.35 -2.43
C GLY A 354 6.73 27.03 -2.14
N THR A 355 6.74 28.13 -1.40
CA THR A 355 7.97 28.83 -1.01
C THR A 355 8.61 28.14 0.19
N GLU A 356 9.91 27.90 0.08
CA GLU A 356 10.72 27.22 1.10
C GLU A 356 11.15 28.20 2.21
N HIS A 357 10.87 27.84 3.46
CA HIS A 357 11.32 28.54 4.66
C HIS A 357 12.21 27.62 5.49
N GLU A 358 13.49 27.99 5.62
CA GLU A 358 14.44 27.25 6.43
C GLU A 358 14.62 27.87 7.83
N THR A 359 14.56 27.04 8.87
CA THR A 359 14.94 27.41 10.23
C THR A 359 16.13 26.56 10.69
N VAL A 360 17.20 27.22 11.14
CA VAL A 360 18.43 26.54 11.60
C VAL A 360 18.55 26.63 13.12
N TYR A 361 18.55 25.47 13.78
CA TYR A 361 18.75 25.33 15.22
C TYR A 361 20.22 25.00 15.51
N THR A 362 20.88 25.86 16.30
CA THR A 362 22.30 25.68 16.68
C THR A 362 22.53 25.68 18.18
N GLU A 363 21.54 26.09 18.98
CA GLU A 363 21.67 26.14 20.44
C GLU A 363 21.64 24.72 21.03
N PRO A 364 22.55 24.38 21.98
CA PRO A 364 22.65 23.03 22.53
C PRO A 364 21.35 22.46 23.10
N ASP A 365 20.57 23.29 23.79
CA ASP A 365 19.30 22.86 24.40
C ASP A 365 18.25 22.53 23.33
N GLN A 366 18.20 23.31 22.24
CA GLN A 366 17.30 23.05 21.10
C GLN A 366 17.72 21.79 20.35
N ILE A 367 19.02 21.62 20.10
CA ILE A 367 19.56 20.42 19.46
C ILE A 367 19.22 19.17 20.28
N ALA A 368 19.35 19.24 21.61
CA ALA A 368 19.03 18.13 22.49
C ALA A 368 17.52 17.80 22.52
N GLU A 369 16.65 18.79 22.35
CA GLU A 369 15.21 18.57 22.22
C GLU A 369 14.88 17.91 20.87
N TRP A 370 15.37 18.48 19.77
CA TRP A 370 15.15 17.92 18.43
C TRP A 370 15.69 16.50 18.28
N SER A 371 16.88 16.22 18.82
CA SER A 371 17.50 14.90 18.72
C SER A 371 16.68 13.78 19.39
N LYS A 372 15.71 14.10 20.25
CA LYS A 372 14.78 13.12 20.86
C LYS A 372 13.60 12.78 19.96
N LYS A 373 13.22 13.71 19.08
CA LYS A 373 12.02 13.61 18.22
C LYS A 373 12.37 13.15 16.82
N LEU A 374 13.59 13.39 16.37
CA LEU A 374 14.06 13.11 15.02
C LEU A 374 14.40 11.63 14.81
N VAL A 375 13.98 11.13 13.66
CA VAL A 375 14.31 9.80 13.16
C VAL A 375 14.75 9.94 11.70
N PRO A 376 15.76 9.22 11.22
CA PRO A 376 16.17 9.33 9.82
C PRO A 376 15.05 8.91 8.89
N SER A 377 14.81 9.65 7.80
CA SER A 377 13.70 9.35 6.88
C SER A 377 13.82 7.97 6.21
N SER A 378 15.03 7.41 6.20
CA SER A 378 15.28 6.02 5.79
C SER A 378 14.65 4.96 6.70
N PHE A 379 14.22 5.34 7.90
CA PHE A 379 13.49 4.46 8.81
C PHE A 379 11.97 4.55 8.56
N ASP A 380 11.49 5.53 7.79
CA ASP A 380 10.06 5.78 7.58
C ASP A 380 9.35 4.60 6.90
N SER A 381 10.08 3.71 6.23
CA SER A 381 9.52 2.50 5.59
C SER A 381 9.60 1.25 6.45
N VAL A 382 10.02 1.37 7.71
CA VAL A 382 10.30 0.26 8.64
C VAL A 382 9.75 0.53 10.04
N ILE A 383 9.62 1.81 10.42
CA ILE A 383 9.08 2.20 11.72
C ILE A 383 7.64 1.75 11.83
N ASP A 384 7.38 1.15 12.98
CA ASP A 384 6.04 0.89 13.43
C ASP A 384 5.22 2.20 13.41
N PRO A 385 4.13 2.29 12.62
CA PRO A 385 3.32 3.49 12.48
C PRO A 385 2.68 4.04 13.76
N ILE A 386 2.84 3.34 14.89
CA ILE A 386 2.49 3.82 16.22
C ILE A 386 3.35 5.03 16.62
N TYR A 387 4.60 5.11 16.15
CA TYR A 387 5.40 6.31 16.31
C TYR A 387 5.06 7.30 15.21
N GLY A 388 4.07 8.16 15.47
CA GLY A 388 3.59 9.14 14.49
C GLY A 388 4.72 10.06 14.02
N LEU A 389 4.90 10.18 12.71
CA LEU A 389 5.86 11.08 12.09
C LEU A 389 5.13 12.27 11.45
N ASP A 390 5.76 13.44 11.48
CA ASP A 390 5.30 14.62 10.78
C ASP A 390 5.69 14.58 9.28
N TYR A 391 5.24 15.57 8.53
CA TYR A 391 5.55 15.73 7.10
C TYR A 391 6.80 16.57 6.85
N GLU A 392 7.38 17.12 7.90
CA GLU A 392 8.41 18.13 7.76
C GLU A 392 9.76 17.45 7.57
N SER A 393 10.54 18.01 6.65
CA SER A 393 11.87 17.50 6.33
C SER A 393 12.89 18.23 7.21
N TYR A 394 13.70 17.45 7.92
CA TYR A 394 14.78 17.96 8.75
C TYR A 394 16.13 17.43 8.28
N VAL A 395 17.14 18.31 8.24
CA VAL A 395 18.52 17.91 7.97
C VAL A 395 19.36 18.09 9.23
N VAL A 396 19.85 16.98 9.77
CA VAL A 396 20.75 16.95 10.91
C VAL A 396 22.20 16.98 10.42
N LYS A 397 22.97 17.98 10.84
CA LYS A 397 24.39 18.10 10.51
C LYS A 397 25.26 17.66 11.68
N LEU A 398 26.16 16.71 11.42
CA LEU A 398 27.09 16.16 12.41
C LEU A 398 28.45 16.86 12.35
N ALA A 399 29.22 16.77 13.43
CA ALA A 399 30.52 17.43 13.57
C ALA A 399 31.60 16.95 12.59
N ASP A 400 31.44 15.75 12.03
CA ASP A 400 32.32 15.20 10.99
C ASP A 400 31.94 15.68 9.56
N GLY A 401 30.89 16.49 9.44
CA GLY A 401 30.38 17.02 8.17
C GLY A 401 29.27 16.17 7.53
N THR A 402 28.93 15.02 8.12
CA THR A 402 27.82 14.17 7.64
C THR A 402 26.49 14.90 7.81
N SER A 403 25.59 14.73 6.84
CA SER A 403 24.22 15.24 6.90
C SER A 403 23.25 14.06 6.82
N VAL A 404 22.29 14.02 7.74
CA VAL A 404 21.27 12.96 7.83
C VAL A 404 19.91 13.59 7.60
N GLN A 405 19.20 13.08 6.60
CA GLN A 405 17.80 13.44 6.34
C GLN A 405 16.91 12.74 7.38
N CYS A 406 16.08 13.52 8.06
CA CYS A 406 15.23 13.07 9.16
C CYS A 406 13.81 13.61 9.03
N THR A 407 12.91 12.93 9.70
CA THR A 407 11.50 13.28 9.93
C THR A 407 11.30 13.36 11.45
N ALA A 408 10.38 14.19 11.96
CA ALA A 408 10.18 14.36 13.40
C ALA A 408 8.91 13.67 13.88
N HIS A 409 8.88 13.36 15.18
CA HIS A 409 7.69 12.82 15.83
C HIS A 409 6.55 13.84 15.86
N GLN A 410 5.35 13.41 15.45
CA GLN A 410 4.12 14.17 15.58
C GLN A 410 3.57 14.02 17.00
N GLU A 411 3.62 15.09 17.80
CA GLU A 411 3.01 15.10 19.13
C GLU A 411 1.48 14.98 19.01
N SER A 412 0.90 13.93 19.61
CA SER A 412 -0.55 13.70 19.65
C SER A 412 -1.28 14.89 20.29
N GLY A 413 -2.02 15.67 19.50
CA GLY A 413 -2.82 16.80 20.00
C GLY A 413 -2.52 18.16 19.36
N ALA A 414 -1.55 18.27 18.45
CA ALA A 414 -1.46 19.46 17.60
C ALA A 414 -2.53 19.39 16.49
N GLU A 415 -3.77 19.76 16.82
CA GLU A 415 -4.65 20.32 15.80
C GLU A 415 -3.91 21.51 15.19
N ARG A 416 -3.58 21.44 13.89
CA ARG A 416 -3.31 22.67 13.15
C ARG A 416 -4.61 23.47 13.18
N GLU A 417 -4.69 24.43 14.10
CA GLU A 417 -5.63 25.55 14.02
C GLU A 417 -5.37 26.27 12.69
N GLY A 418 -5.99 25.81 11.61
CA GLY A 418 -5.77 26.34 10.27
C GLY A 418 -6.70 25.75 9.21
N ASP A 419 -6.91 24.44 9.20
CA ASP A 419 -7.49 23.79 8.00
C ASP A 419 -8.99 23.46 8.09
N ALA A 420 -9.66 23.84 9.19
CA ALA A 420 -11.10 23.64 9.35
C ALA A 420 -11.98 24.61 8.54
N ALA A 421 -11.44 25.44 7.65
CA ALA A 421 -12.22 26.50 7.01
C ALA A 421 -11.84 26.87 5.56
N SER A 422 -11.78 25.93 4.61
CA SER A 422 -12.17 26.23 3.22
C SER A 422 -12.24 25.01 2.30
N SER A 423 -13.38 24.32 2.27
CA SER A 423 -13.77 23.57 1.07
C SER A 423 -15.23 23.77 0.65
N THR A 424 -15.94 24.74 1.24
CA THR A 424 -17.08 25.38 0.56
C THR A 424 -16.58 26.48 -0.38
N GLY A 425 -15.73 26.10 -1.34
CA GLY A 425 -15.41 26.91 -2.49
C GLY A 425 -16.49 26.74 -3.56
N VAL A 426 -17.70 27.24 -3.31
CA VAL A 426 -18.59 27.60 -4.41
C VAL A 426 -17.92 28.75 -5.13
N GLY A 427 -17.22 28.46 -6.24
CA GLY A 427 -16.64 29.46 -7.11
C GLY A 427 -17.74 30.30 -7.76
N ILE A 428 -18.20 31.34 -7.06
CA ILE A 428 -18.90 32.46 -7.67
C ILE A 428 -17.85 33.26 -8.45
N ILE A 429 -17.80 33.06 -9.76
CA ILE A 429 -17.04 33.93 -10.66
C ILE A 429 -17.82 35.25 -10.78
N GLY A 430 -17.42 36.24 -9.99
CA GLY A 430 -17.77 37.64 -10.20
C GLY A 430 -17.08 38.13 -11.47
N GLY A 431 -17.89 38.57 -12.44
CA GLY A 431 -17.45 38.82 -13.80
C GLY A 431 -16.69 40.12 -14.03
N THR A 432 -15.92 40.11 -15.11
CA THR A 432 -15.70 41.24 -16.01
C THR A 432 -15.53 40.74 -17.45
N ASP A 433 -16.51 41.10 -18.29
CA ASP A 433 -16.53 41.28 -19.74
C ASP A 433 -15.84 40.28 -20.71
N GLY A 434 -16.68 39.50 -21.43
CA GLY A 434 -16.42 38.97 -22.77
C GLY A 434 -16.48 37.43 -22.91
N PRO A 435 -17.10 36.85 -23.96
CA PRO A 435 -17.23 35.40 -24.10
C PRO A 435 -15.96 34.83 -24.76
N THR A 436 -15.13 34.11 -24.00
CA THR A 436 -14.04 33.32 -24.57
C THR A 436 -14.11 31.90 -24.02
N ALA A 437 -14.30 30.94 -24.93
CA ALA A 437 -14.28 29.51 -24.63
C ALA A 437 -12.91 29.11 -24.09
N VAL A 438 -12.87 28.53 -22.88
CA VAL A 438 -11.66 27.93 -22.32
C VAL A 438 -11.66 26.45 -22.73
N ILE A 439 -10.74 26.11 -23.62
CA ILE A 439 -10.38 24.74 -23.96
C ILE A 439 -9.45 24.25 -22.85
N VAL A 440 -9.89 23.30 -22.04
CA VAL A 440 -9.04 22.56 -21.11
C VAL A 440 -8.37 21.43 -21.90
N THR A 441 -7.10 21.60 -22.24
CA THR A 441 -6.25 20.51 -22.73
C THR A 441 -5.55 19.86 -21.54
N THR A 442 -6.05 18.71 -21.07
CA THR A 442 -5.25 17.77 -20.29
C THR A 442 -4.41 16.93 -21.24
N SER A 443 -3.14 16.72 -20.86
CA SER A 443 -2.12 16.01 -21.64
C SER A 443 -2.45 14.52 -21.71
N PHE A 444 -3.16 14.10 -22.76
CA PHE A 444 -3.39 12.70 -23.08
C PHE A 444 -2.13 12.04 -23.65
N GLY A 445 -1.92 10.77 -23.28
CA GLY A 445 -1.00 9.86 -23.96
C GLY A 445 -1.13 10.01 -25.48
N SER A 446 0.01 10.09 -26.16
CA SER A 446 0.12 10.66 -27.50
C SER A 446 -1.03 10.24 -28.45
N PRO A 447 -1.57 11.13 -29.31
CA PRO A 447 -2.58 10.78 -30.31
C PRO A 447 -2.21 9.56 -31.16
N LYS A 448 -0.91 9.28 -31.28
CA LYS A 448 -0.36 8.10 -31.95
C LYS A 448 -0.69 6.79 -31.23
N ALA A 449 -0.76 6.77 -29.90
CA ALA A 449 -1.12 5.58 -29.12
C ALA A 449 -2.61 5.22 -29.29
N ILE A 450 -3.48 6.23 -29.24
CA ILE A 450 -4.93 6.05 -29.48
C ILE A 450 -5.18 5.56 -30.92
N VAL A 451 -4.51 6.15 -31.91
CA VAL A 451 -4.60 5.71 -33.31
C VAL A 451 -4.01 4.30 -33.48
N ALA A 452 -2.92 3.96 -32.80
CA ALA A 452 -2.32 2.63 -32.85
C ALA A 452 -3.27 1.56 -32.30
N ILE A 453 -3.95 1.83 -31.18
CA ILE A 453 -4.90 0.89 -30.56
C ILE A 453 -6.15 0.70 -31.46
N ILE A 454 -6.67 1.78 -32.04
CA ILE A 454 -7.80 1.70 -32.99
C ILE A 454 -7.38 0.88 -34.22
N LEU A 455 -6.18 1.12 -34.77
CA LEU A 455 -5.66 0.36 -35.91
C LEU A 455 -5.40 -1.12 -35.57
N LEU A 456 -4.94 -1.42 -34.35
CA LEU A 456 -4.74 -2.80 -33.90
C LEU A 456 -6.07 -3.54 -33.79
N THR A 457 -7.09 -2.87 -33.25
CA THR A 457 -8.44 -3.43 -33.08
C THR A 457 -9.11 -3.68 -34.44
N VAL A 458 -9.00 -2.72 -35.37
CA VAL A 458 -9.48 -2.88 -36.75
C VAL A 458 -8.70 -3.98 -37.48
N GLY A 459 -7.39 -4.08 -37.23
CA GLY A 459 -6.52 -5.12 -37.79
C GLY A 459 -6.89 -6.53 -37.33
N ILE A 460 -7.19 -6.72 -36.04
CA ILE A 460 -7.65 -8.00 -35.49
C ILE A 460 -9.01 -8.39 -36.08
N ILE A 461 -9.94 -7.44 -36.19
CA ILE A 461 -11.26 -7.67 -36.81
C ILE A 461 -11.10 -8.09 -38.29
N ALA A 462 -10.22 -7.42 -39.04
CA ALA A 462 -9.93 -7.76 -40.43
C ALA A 462 -9.27 -9.13 -40.58
N ALA A 463 -8.33 -9.49 -39.70
CA ALA A 463 -7.64 -10.78 -39.72
C ALA A 463 -8.60 -11.94 -39.42
N VAL A 464 -9.51 -11.77 -38.45
CA VAL A 464 -10.54 -12.77 -38.11
C VAL A 464 -11.53 -12.93 -39.26
N ALA A 465 -11.96 -11.83 -39.89
CA ALA A 465 -12.83 -11.88 -41.07
C ALA A 465 -12.17 -12.57 -42.27
N ALA A 466 -10.87 -12.33 -42.50
CA ALA A 466 -10.09 -12.96 -43.56
C ALA A 466 -9.88 -14.46 -43.32
N ALA A 467 -9.52 -14.86 -42.10
CA ALA A 467 -9.39 -16.27 -41.72
C ALA A 467 -10.70 -17.04 -41.91
N TRP A 468 -11.82 -16.42 -41.58
CA TRP A 468 -13.15 -17.00 -41.76
C TRP A 468 -13.54 -17.16 -43.25
N LEU A 469 -13.23 -16.16 -44.08
CA LEU A 469 -13.44 -16.23 -45.54
C LEU A 469 -12.59 -17.33 -46.21
N ILE A 470 -11.33 -17.51 -45.76
CA ILE A 470 -10.44 -18.57 -46.23
C ILE A 470 -10.96 -19.95 -45.84
N HIS A 471 -11.41 -20.11 -44.59
CA HIS A 471 -12.01 -21.37 -44.13
C HIS A 471 -13.28 -21.74 -44.92
N ARG A 472 -14.09 -20.73 -45.30
CA ARG A 472 -15.32 -20.93 -46.06
C ARG A 472 -15.07 -21.30 -47.53
N ARG A 473 -14.01 -20.77 -48.17
CA ARG A 473 -13.61 -21.18 -49.53
C ARG A 473 -13.10 -22.62 -49.58
N ARG A 474 -12.37 -23.08 -48.54
CA ARG A 474 -11.92 -24.47 -48.43
C ARG A 474 -13.04 -25.51 -48.23
N LYS A 475 -14.23 -25.09 -47.80
CA LYS A 475 -15.42 -25.96 -47.68
C LYS A 475 -16.31 -26.00 -48.93
N ARG A 476 -16.01 -25.18 -49.94
CA ARG A 476 -16.79 -25.09 -51.20
C ARG A 476 -16.07 -25.66 -52.42
N GLN A 477 -14.79 -26.00 -52.29
CA GLN A 477 -14.10 -26.95 -53.16
C GLN A 477 -14.20 -28.33 -52.51
#